data_AF-A0A2V9C273-F1
#
_entry.id   AF-A0A2V9C273-F1
#
_cell.length_a   1.000
_cell.length_b   1.000
_cell.length_c   1.000
_cell.angle_alpha   90.00
_cell.angle_beta   90.00
_cell.angle_gamma   90.00
#
_symmetry.space_group_name_H-M   'P 1'
#
loop_
_entity.id
_entity.type
_entity.pdbx_description
1 polymer ?
#
loop_
_entity_poly.entity_id
_entity_poly.type
_entity_poly.pdbx_seq_one_letter_code
_entity_poly.pdbx_strand_id
1 'polypeptide(L)'
;MTTISRCSSLEPSLRPESPTGTVLGAVAELERSLMAERVRAGLRNARAKGKHLGRPRVLVDAARIATLRAHGRSWREVCAELGLSKGTAQCAIACPKTLPCPKTRWRHHGNSLIFCAAQNLKLACPK
;
A
#
# COMPACT_ATOMS: atom_id res chain seq x y z
N MET A 1 -30.37 -10.66 -18.19
CA MET A 1 -29.88 -9.29 -18.45
C MET A 1 -30.94 -8.34 -17.93
N THR A 2 -30.85 -7.91 -16.68
CA THR A 2 -31.86 -7.04 -16.07
C THR A 2 -31.44 -5.59 -16.31
N THR A 3 -32.20 -4.90 -17.17
CA THR A 3 -32.04 -3.48 -17.45
C THR A 3 -32.35 -2.70 -16.18
N ILE A 4 -31.34 -2.01 -15.63
CA ILE A 4 -31.55 -0.99 -14.62
C ILE A 4 -32.37 0.11 -15.27
N SER A 5 -33.67 0.13 -14.98
CA SER A 5 -34.55 1.22 -15.37
C SER A 5 -34.00 2.51 -14.77
N ARG A 6 -33.66 3.47 -15.61
CA ARG A 6 -33.25 4.80 -15.19
C ARG A 6 -34.44 5.39 -14.42
N CYS A 7 -34.32 5.51 -13.11
CA CYS A 7 -35.32 6.15 -12.28
C CYS A 7 -35.31 7.66 -12.62
N SER A 8 -36.28 8.09 -13.43
CA SER A 8 -36.44 9.48 -13.92
C SER A 8 -37.03 10.43 -12.86
N SER A 9 -37.10 10.02 -11.60
CA SER A 9 -37.81 10.71 -10.53
C SER A 9 -36.84 11.20 -9.45
N LEU A 10 -35.92 12.08 -9.83
CA LEU A 10 -35.25 12.94 -8.87
C LEU A 10 -36.04 14.25 -8.80
N GLU A 11 -36.56 14.56 -7.61
CA GLU A 11 -37.20 15.85 -7.31
C GLU A 11 -36.30 17.00 -7.80
N PRO A 12 -36.81 17.95 -8.61
CA PRO A 12 -36.01 19.02 -9.22
C PRO A 12 -35.19 19.87 -8.24
N SER A 13 -35.62 19.90 -6.97
CA SER A 13 -34.98 20.66 -5.89
C SER A 13 -33.65 20.06 -5.42
N LEU A 14 -33.39 18.76 -5.64
CA LEU A 14 -32.17 18.05 -5.20
C LEU A 14 -31.08 17.96 -6.28
N ARG A 15 -31.25 18.68 -7.38
CA ARG A 15 -30.23 18.77 -8.43
C ARG A 15 -28.97 19.50 -7.92
N PRO A 16 -27.76 19.09 -8.30
CA PRO A 16 -26.52 19.73 -7.83
C PRO A 16 -26.41 21.19 -8.28
N GLU A 17 -26.98 21.54 -9.43
CA GLU A 17 -27.09 22.93 -9.91
C GLU A 17 -28.11 23.80 -9.14
N SER A 18 -28.94 23.22 -8.27
CA SER A 18 -29.89 23.97 -7.45
C SER A 18 -29.18 24.60 -6.23
N PRO A 19 -29.71 25.71 -5.67
CA PRO A 19 -29.16 26.29 -4.45
C PRO A 19 -29.22 25.30 -3.28
N THR A 20 -30.28 24.49 -3.20
CA THR A 20 -30.42 23.44 -2.18
C THR A 20 -29.38 22.34 -2.35
N GLY A 21 -29.09 21.92 -3.58
CA GLY A 21 -28.04 20.96 -3.89
C GLY A 21 -26.65 21.48 -3.52
N THR A 22 -26.38 22.76 -3.76
CA THR A 22 -25.13 23.42 -3.36
C THR A 22 -24.96 23.44 -1.83
N VAL A 23 -26.02 23.79 -1.10
CA VAL A 23 -26.01 23.79 0.38
C VAL A 23 -25.80 22.37 0.92
N LEU A 24 -26.50 21.38 0.37
CA LEU A 24 -26.33 19.98 0.77
C LEU A 24 -24.92 19.45 0.45
N GLY A 25 -24.34 19.88 -0.67
CA GLY A 25 -22.94 19.58 -1.03
C GLY A 25 -21.96 20.16 0.00
N ALA A 26 -22.15 21.43 0.39
CA ALA A 26 -21.32 22.07 1.41
C ALA A 26 -21.45 21.38 2.79
N VAL A 27 -22.67 20.97 3.18
CA VAL A 27 -22.90 20.20 4.42
C VAL A 27 -22.21 18.83 4.34
N ALA A 28 -22.31 18.14 3.21
CA ALA A 28 -21.63 16.86 3.03
C ALA A 28 -20.09 16.99 3.11
N GLU A 29 -19.52 18.09 2.62
CA GLU A 29 -18.09 18.38 2.77
C GLU A 29 -17.69 18.70 4.22
N LEU A 30 -18.52 19.47 4.93
CA LEU A 30 -18.36 19.73 6.35
C LEU A 30 -18.32 18.42 7.14
N GLU A 31 -19.30 17.55 6.96
CA GLU A 31 -19.38 16.26 7.66
C GLU A 31 -18.16 15.38 7.35
N ARG A 32 -17.74 15.29 6.08
CA ARG A 32 -16.52 14.57 5.68
C ARG A 32 -15.28 15.13 6.37
N SER A 33 -15.15 16.45 6.47
CA SER A 33 -14.01 17.09 7.13
C SER A 33 -13.95 16.77 8.63
N LEU A 34 -15.10 16.79 9.32
CA LEU A 34 -15.22 16.45 10.74
C LEU A 34 -14.91 14.97 10.99
N MET A 35 -15.41 14.06 10.14
CA MET A 35 -15.06 12.64 10.22
C MET A 35 -13.56 12.42 10.03
N ALA A 36 -12.94 13.07 9.05
CA ALA A 36 -11.51 12.96 8.80
C ALA A 36 -10.69 13.46 10.00
N GLU A 37 -11.11 14.55 10.63
CA GLU A 37 -10.45 15.07 11.83
C GLU A 37 -10.51 14.09 13.00
N ARG A 38 -11.66 13.45 13.24
CA ARG A 38 -11.79 12.40 14.27
C ARG A 38 -10.85 11.22 13.99
N VAL A 39 -10.76 10.76 12.75
CA VAL A 39 -9.84 9.67 12.37
C VAL A 39 -8.39 10.08 12.63
N ARG A 40 -7.99 11.30 12.24
CA ARG A 40 -6.65 11.82 12.51
C ARG A 40 -6.36 11.91 14.01
N ALA A 41 -7.31 12.38 14.81
CA ALA A 41 -7.19 12.43 16.27
C ALA A 41 -7.01 11.02 16.88
N GLY A 42 -7.80 10.04 16.42
CA GLY A 42 -7.68 8.64 16.82
C GLY A 42 -6.31 8.04 16.45
N LEU A 43 -5.83 8.31 15.24
CA LEU A 43 -4.49 7.87 14.79
C LEU A 43 -3.37 8.50 15.63
N ARG A 44 -3.47 9.79 15.97
CA ARG A 44 -2.52 10.46 16.88
C ARG A 44 -2.48 9.77 18.25
N ASN A 45 -3.63 9.48 18.83
CA ASN A 45 -3.74 8.78 20.12
C ASN A 45 -3.16 7.35 20.05
N ALA A 46 -3.48 6.60 18.98
CA ALA A 46 -2.94 5.25 18.79
C ALA A 46 -1.41 5.25 18.64
N ARG A 47 -0.85 6.24 17.93
CA ARG A 47 0.60 6.44 17.82
C ARG A 47 1.24 6.81 19.18
N ALA A 48 0.61 7.71 19.95
CA ALA A 48 1.10 8.08 21.28
C ALA A 48 1.11 6.89 22.25
N LYS A 49 0.14 5.98 22.12
CA LYS A 49 0.08 4.71 22.86
C LYS A 49 1.06 3.64 22.33
N GLY A 50 1.85 3.94 21.30
CA GLY A 50 2.80 3.00 20.71
C GLY A 50 2.17 1.84 19.94
N LYS A 51 0.88 1.91 19.57
CA LYS A 51 0.23 0.82 18.83
C LYS A 51 0.79 0.73 17.41
N HIS A 52 1.11 -0.48 16.96
CA HIS A 52 1.48 -0.72 15.56
C HIS A 52 0.26 -0.55 14.66
N LEU A 53 0.32 0.42 13.75
CA LEU A 53 -0.75 0.71 12.80
C LEU A 53 -0.51 0.01 11.46
N GLY A 54 -1.54 -0.63 10.91
CA GLY A 54 -1.50 -1.31 9.62
C GLY A 54 -1.30 -2.83 9.71
N ARG A 55 -1.05 -3.46 8.56
CA ARG A 55 -0.89 -4.92 8.47
C ARG A 55 0.35 -5.35 9.26
N PRO A 56 0.23 -6.31 10.21
CA PRO A 56 1.37 -6.81 10.95
C PRO A 56 2.39 -7.41 9.99
N ARG A 57 3.68 -7.18 10.27
CA ARG A 57 4.76 -7.73 9.46
C ARG A 57 5.00 -9.17 9.88
N VAL A 58 5.06 -10.06 8.88
CA VAL A 58 5.57 -11.41 9.09
C VAL A 58 7.06 -11.28 9.40
N LEU A 59 7.49 -11.84 10.54
CA LEU A 59 8.89 -11.97 10.89
C LEU A 59 9.49 -13.05 9.98
N VAL A 60 10.52 -12.69 9.24
CA VAL A 60 11.19 -13.58 8.29
C VAL A 60 12.68 -13.47 8.53
N ASP A 61 13.33 -14.61 8.69
CA ASP A 61 14.79 -14.67 8.82
C ASP A 61 15.44 -14.49 7.44
N ALA A 62 15.77 -13.25 7.11
CA ALA A 62 16.42 -12.91 5.86
C ALA A 62 17.83 -13.50 5.75
N ALA A 63 18.53 -13.68 6.87
CA ALA A 63 19.88 -14.24 6.89
C ALA A 63 19.83 -15.72 6.50
N ARG A 64 18.88 -16.48 7.06
CA ARG A 64 18.68 -17.88 6.69
C ARG A 64 18.34 -18.04 5.20
N ILE A 65 17.46 -17.20 4.65
CA ILE A 65 17.14 -17.22 3.22
C ILE A 65 18.39 -16.92 2.38
N ALA A 66 19.19 -15.92 2.76
CA ALA A 66 20.42 -15.57 2.07
C ALA A 66 21.44 -16.72 2.08
N THR A 67 21.62 -17.40 3.21
CA THR A 67 22.51 -18.58 3.29
C THR A 67 22.06 -19.71 2.38
N LEU A 68 20.76 -20.04 2.37
CA LEU A 68 20.24 -21.11 1.50
C LEU A 68 20.39 -20.76 0.02
N ARG A 69 20.26 -19.47 -0.33
CA ARG A 69 20.51 -18.98 -1.69
C ARG A 69 21.99 -19.01 -2.06
N ALA A 70 22.90 -18.73 -1.12
CA ALA A 70 24.34 -18.87 -1.32
C ALA A 70 24.75 -20.34 -1.55
N HIS A 71 24.05 -21.29 -0.91
CA HIS A 71 24.20 -22.73 -1.18
C HIS A 71 23.58 -23.20 -2.51
N GLY A 72 23.07 -22.29 -3.34
CA GLY A 72 22.54 -22.63 -4.67
C GLY A 72 21.14 -23.22 -4.69
N ARG A 73 20.42 -23.28 -3.55
CA ARG A 73 19.04 -23.79 -3.49
C ARG A 73 18.09 -22.93 -4.34
N SER A 74 17.16 -23.58 -5.02
CA SER A 74 16.12 -22.90 -5.79
C SER A 74 15.11 -22.20 -4.88
N TRP A 75 14.44 -21.18 -5.41
CA TRP A 75 13.40 -20.47 -4.65
C TRP A 75 12.26 -21.38 -4.18
N ARG A 76 11.93 -22.44 -4.91
CA ARG A 76 10.87 -23.38 -4.51
C ARG A 76 11.29 -24.18 -3.28
N GLU A 77 12.52 -24.70 -3.27
CA GLU A 77 13.06 -25.46 -2.14
C GLU A 77 13.14 -24.58 -0.88
N VAL A 78 13.67 -23.36 -1.00
CA VAL A 78 13.77 -22.42 0.12
C VAL A 78 12.38 -22.06 0.69
N CYS A 79 11.39 -21.88 -0.16
CA CYS A 79 10.02 -21.60 0.28
C CYS A 79 9.35 -22.81 0.94
N ALA A 80 9.61 -24.02 0.44
CA ALA A 80 9.09 -25.26 1.03
C ALA A 80 9.73 -25.53 2.40
N GLU A 81 11.05 -25.32 2.53
CA GLU A 81 11.78 -25.51 3.79
C GLU A 81 11.34 -24.52 4.87
N LEU A 82 11.10 -23.26 4.49
CA LEU A 82 10.74 -22.19 5.44
C LEU A 82 9.23 -21.94 5.58
N GLY A 83 8.40 -22.63 4.81
CA GLY A 83 6.94 -22.41 4.80
C GLY A 83 6.53 -20.99 4.35
N LEU A 84 7.29 -20.36 3.47
CA LEU A 84 7.08 -18.97 3.03
C LEU A 84 6.50 -18.90 1.61
N SER A 85 5.76 -17.83 1.33
CA SER A 85 5.42 -17.51 -0.06
C SER A 85 6.66 -17.03 -0.81
N LYS A 86 6.75 -17.33 -2.11
CA LYS A 86 7.84 -16.85 -3.00
C LYS A 86 8.01 -15.33 -2.92
N GLY A 87 6.89 -14.59 -2.90
CA GLY A 87 6.91 -13.13 -2.79
C GLY A 87 7.51 -12.66 -1.46
N THR A 88 7.18 -13.34 -0.36
CA THR A 88 7.75 -13.06 0.96
C THR A 88 9.27 -13.31 0.99
N ALA A 89 9.72 -14.45 0.47
CA ALA A 89 11.14 -14.82 0.45
C ALA A 89 11.98 -13.87 -0.42
N GLN A 90 11.47 -13.50 -1.60
CA GLN A 90 12.14 -12.55 -2.50
C GLN A 90 12.16 -11.13 -1.90
N CYS A 91 11.06 -10.68 -1.30
CA CYS A 91 11.01 -9.39 -0.63
C CYS A 91 11.97 -9.32 0.57
N ALA A 92 12.20 -10.42 1.28
CA ALA A 92 13.08 -10.48 2.43
C ALA A 92 14.56 -10.24 2.03
N ILE A 93 15.00 -10.74 0.89
CA ILE A 93 16.36 -10.50 0.36
C ILE A 93 16.45 -9.14 -0.37
N ALA A 94 15.45 -8.77 -1.16
CA ALA A 94 15.49 -7.59 -2.01
C ALA A 94 15.34 -6.24 -1.27
N CYS A 95 14.72 -6.23 -0.10
CA CYS A 95 14.66 -5.03 0.75
C CYS A 95 14.89 -5.44 2.23
N PRO A 96 16.17 -5.49 2.68
CA PRO A 96 16.49 -5.61 4.09
C PRO A 96 16.03 -4.34 4.80
N LYS A 97 15.19 -4.49 5.82
CA LYS A 97 14.30 -3.42 6.30
C LYS A 97 14.95 -2.34 7.16
N THR A 98 16.28 -2.23 7.13
CA THR A 98 17.03 -1.13 7.74
C THR A 98 17.14 0.10 6.84
N LEU A 99 16.76 0.00 5.56
CA LEU A 99 16.80 1.14 4.63
C LEU A 99 15.40 1.56 4.18
N PRO A 100 15.15 2.87 3.98
CA PRO A 100 13.94 3.37 3.34
C PRO A 100 13.95 2.96 1.86
N CYS A 101 13.57 1.72 1.54
CA CYS A 101 13.40 1.32 0.15
C CYS A 101 12.17 2.04 -0.43
N PRO A 102 12.31 2.82 -1.51
CA PRO A 102 11.19 3.50 -2.13
C PRO A 102 10.30 2.43 -2.77
N LYS A 103 9.25 2.03 -2.04
CA LYS A 103 8.20 1.17 -2.59
C LYS A 103 7.36 1.95 -3.58
N THR A 104 7.96 2.37 -4.68
CA THR A 104 7.25 3.04 -5.77
C THR A 104 7.39 2.17 -7.00
N ARG A 105 6.40 1.26 -7.14
CA ARG A 105 5.79 0.86 -8.41
C ARG A 105 6.76 0.36 -9.49
N TRP A 106 6.87 -0.95 -9.64
CA TRP A 106 7.36 -1.56 -10.89
C TRP A 106 6.49 -1.06 -12.04
N ARG A 107 7.03 -0.20 -12.90
CA ARG A 107 6.36 0.27 -14.11
C ARG A 107 6.93 -0.56 -15.27
N HIS A 108 6.09 -1.36 -15.92
CA HIS A 108 6.49 -2.12 -17.10
C HIS A 108 6.59 -1.19 -18.31
N HIS A 109 7.75 -1.15 -18.97
CA HIS A 109 7.93 -0.55 -20.29
C HIS A 109 8.59 -1.57 -21.20
N GLY A 110 7.81 -2.28 -22.01
CA GLY A 110 8.32 -3.30 -22.91
C GLY A 110 8.99 -4.48 -22.19
N ASN A 111 9.43 -5.48 -22.94
CA ASN A 111 9.90 -6.76 -22.43
C ASN A 111 11.29 -6.71 -21.76
N SER A 112 11.70 -5.54 -21.25
CA SER A 112 12.98 -5.29 -20.59
C SER A 112 12.80 -4.53 -19.28
N LEU A 113 13.41 -5.04 -18.21
CA LEU A 113 13.43 -4.39 -16.90
C LEU A 113 14.51 -3.30 -16.89
N ILE A 114 14.16 -2.07 -17.26
CA ILE A 114 15.05 -0.92 -17.10
C ILE A 114 14.86 -0.34 -15.69
N PHE A 115 15.96 -0.31 -14.94
CA PHE A 115 16.09 0.33 -13.64
C PHE A 115 15.97 1.86 -13.82
N CYS A 116 14.83 2.45 -13.47
CA CYS A 116 14.72 3.90 -13.42
C CYS A 116 15.35 4.39 -12.11
N ALA A 117 16.61 4.79 -12.19
CA ALA A 117 17.37 5.41 -11.12
C ALA A 117 16.70 6.73 -10.69
N ALA A 118 16.06 6.75 -9.52
CA ALA A 118 15.91 7.98 -8.76
C ALA A 118 17.27 8.30 -8.16
N GLN A 119 17.90 9.34 -8.71
CA GLN A 119 19.24 9.80 -8.40
C GLN A 119 19.38 10.27 -6.95
N ASN A 120 20.57 10.07 -6.40
CA ASN A 120 21.11 10.64 -5.17
C ASN A 120 20.61 10.11 -3.81
N LEU A 121 20.99 8.87 -3.49
CA LEU A 121 21.60 8.64 -2.17
C LEU A 121 22.81 7.72 -2.30
N LYS A 122 23.97 8.26 -1.90
CA LYS A 122 25.29 7.62 -1.89
C LYS A 122 25.25 6.27 -1.15
N LEU A 123 25.80 5.26 -1.83
CA LEU A 123 26.67 4.21 -1.31
C LEU A 123 26.20 3.45 -0.05
N ALA A 124 25.73 2.22 -0.24
CA ALA A 124 26.32 1.03 0.42
C ALA A 124 25.59 -0.25 -0.03
N CYS A 125 26.09 -0.88 -1.09
CA CYS A 125 26.01 -2.33 -1.23
C CYS A 125 27.44 -2.86 -1.30
N PRO A 126 28.07 -3.26 -0.17
CA PRO A 126 29.20 -4.17 -0.22
C PRO A 126 28.69 -5.63 -0.21
N LYS A 127 29.51 -6.48 -0.83
CA LYS A 127 29.31 -7.88 -1.24
C LYS A 127 28.72 -8.81 -0.18
#